data_AF-Q6Y5K9-F1
#
_entry.id   AF-Q6Y5K9-F1
#
_cell.length_a   1.000
_cell.length_b   1.000
_cell.length_c   1.000
_cell.angle_alpha   90.00
_cell.angle_beta   90.00
_cell.angle_gamma   90.00
#
_symmetry.space_group_name_H-M   'P 1'
#
loop_
_entity.id
_entity.type
_entity.pdbx_description
1 polymer ?
#
loop_
_entity_poly.entity_id
_entity_poly.type
_entity_poly.pdbx_seq_one_letter_code
_entity_poly.pdbx_strand_id
1 'polypeptide(L)'
;HSMIGRTEYQNVSGTRCATDFVELPSILMEHFLNSPSTLALFDPQSEFSIRQNSNLHEDPCRSIDTHTQILLALLDQVYHSSAVLSDDFDSTQTLAAVYKRRGLIPYVPGTSWQTQFGHLF
;
A
#
# COMPACT_ATOMS: atom_id res chain seq x y z
N HIS A 1 6.91 -1.52 17.00
CA HIS A 1 6.53 -0.10 17.18
C HIS A 1 5.90 0.14 18.56
N SER A 2 4.76 -0.48 18.88
CA SER A 2 3.98 -0.16 20.09
C SER A 2 4.63 -0.50 21.43
N MET A 3 5.39 -1.60 21.51
CA MET A 3 5.93 -2.11 22.78
C MET A 3 7.27 -1.50 23.20
N ILE A 4 8.07 -1.05 22.23
CA ILE A 4 9.46 -0.61 22.46
C ILE A 4 9.58 0.92 22.36
N GLY A 5 8.52 1.61 21.93
CA GLY A 5 8.46 3.08 21.92
C GLY A 5 8.62 3.64 23.34
N ARG A 6 9.67 4.44 23.55
CA ARG A 6 9.94 5.11 24.82
C ARG A 6 9.55 6.57 24.71
N THR A 7 8.38 6.90 25.23
CA THR A 7 7.88 8.28 25.30
C THR A 7 7.39 8.58 26.72
N GLU A 8 7.60 9.81 27.17
CA GLU A 8 7.15 10.24 28.51
C GLU A 8 5.65 10.49 28.57
N TYR A 9 5.00 10.72 27.42
CA TYR A 9 3.58 11.01 27.34
C TYR A 9 2.80 9.94 26.56
N GLN A 10 1.59 9.63 27.04
CA GLN A 10 0.71 8.61 26.46
C GLN A 10 0.14 9.01 25.08
N ASN A 11 -0.08 10.30 24.85
CA ASN A 11 -0.64 10.81 23.59
C ASN A 11 0.31 10.64 22.39
N VAL A 12 1.59 10.42 22.63
CA VAL A 12 2.61 10.16 21.59
C VAL A 12 3.21 8.75 21.71
N SER A 13 2.65 7.89 22.55
CA SER A 13 3.18 6.54 22.77
C SER A 13 2.71 5.55 21.72
N GLY A 14 3.55 4.56 21.45
CA GLY A 14 3.27 3.46 20.54
C GLY A 14 3.30 3.89 19.08
N THR A 15 2.24 3.58 18.33
CA THR A 15 2.10 3.93 16.90
C THR A 15 1.51 5.33 16.68
N ARG A 16 1.33 6.12 17.73
CA ARG A 16 0.82 7.50 17.66
C ARG A 16 1.90 8.45 17.12
N CYS A 17 2.17 8.33 15.84
CA CYS A 17 3.08 9.18 15.07
C CYS A 17 2.33 9.74 13.85
N ALA A 18 3.02 10.46 12.97
CA ALA A 18 2.42 10.92 11.72
C ALA A 18 1.90 9.71 10.92
N THR A 19 0.66 9.81 10.40
CA THR A 19 -0.03 8.69 9.75
C THR A 19 0.70 8.18 8.51
N ASP A 20 1.41 9.04 7.81
CA ASP A 20 2.28 8.70 6.67
C ASP A 20 3.57 7.99 7.06
N PHE A 21 3.91 7.96 8.36
CA PHE A 21 5.12 7.32 8.89
C PHE A 21 4.84 6.04 9.69
N VAL A 22 3.59 5.82 10.11
CA VAL A 22 3.23 4.76 11.07
C VAL A 22 3.56 3.34 10.57
N GLU A 23 3.47 3.13 9.26
CA GLU A 23 3.72 1.83 8.61
C GLU A 23 5.20 1.54 8.36
N LEU A 24 6.09 2.53 8.50
CA LEU A 24 7.51 2.33 8.22
C LEU A 24 8.10 1.13 8.98
N PRO A 25 7.84 0.92 10.28
CA PRO A 25 8.36 -0.25 10.99
C PRO A 25 7.81 -1.57 10.44
N SER A 26 6.54 -1.62 10.02
CA SER A 26 5.94 -2.84 9.44
C SER A 26 6.63 -3.20 8.12
N ILE A 27 6.72 -2.23 7.19
CA ILE A 27 7.35 -2.40 5.87
C ILE A 27 8.83 -2.77 6.03
N LEU A 28 9.54 -2.15 6.98
CA LEU A 28 10.92 -2.51 7.28
C LEU A 28 11.05 -3.97 7.76
N MET A 29 10.12 -4.44 8.59
CA MET A 29 10.12 -5.83 9.06
C MET A 29 9.88 -6.83 7.91
N GLU A 30 9.02 -6.49 6.94
CA GLU A 30 8.83 -7.29 5.73
C GLU A 30 10.12 -7.39 4.91
N HIS A 31 10.91 -6.31 4.83
CA HIS A 31 12.19 -6.34 4.10
C HIS A 31 13.20 -7.34 4.65
N PHE A 32 13.19 -7.64 5.96
CA PHE A 32 14.08 -8.63 6.53
C PHE A 32 13.85 -10.05 5.98
N LEU A 33 12.66 -10.35 5.45
CA LEU A 33 12.35 -11.63 4.80
C LEU A 33 13.10 -11.81 3.47
N ASN A 34 13.67 -10.75 2.90
CA ASN A 34 14.53 -10.86 1.73
C ASN A 34 15.96 -11.28 2.08
N SER A 35 16.33 -11.35 3.37
CA SER A 35 17.66 -11.77 3.79
C SER A 35 17.74 -13.28 4.00
N PRO A 36 18.64 -14.00 3.29
CA PRO A 36 18.85 -15.42 3.53
C PRO A 36 19.25 -15.74 4.98
N SER A 37 19.98 -14.83 5.64
CA SER A 37 20.38 -14.98 7.04
C SER A 37 19.17 -14.93 7.98
N THR A 38 18.22 -14.04 7.72
CA THR A 38 16.96 -13.99 8.46
C THR A 38 16.12 -15.23 8.20
N LEU A 39 15.97 -15.63 6.93
CA LEU A 39 15.20 -16.81 6.54
C LEU A 39 15.76 -18.10 7.17
N ALA A 40 17.08 -18.23 7.31
CA ALA A 40 17.72 -19.37 7.95
C ALA A 40 17.32 -19.53 9.43
N LEU A 41 16.89 -18.47 10.11
CA LEU A 41 16.39 -18.55 11.50
C LEU A 41 15.04 -19.27 11.59
N PHE A 42 14.27 -19.31 10.50
CA PHE A 42 12.97 -19.97 10.43
C PHE A 42 13.07 -21.45 10.01
N ASP A 43 14.24 -21.90 9.54
CA ASP A 43 14.50 -23.30 9.17
C ASP A 43 15.82 -23.81 9.77
N PRO A 44 15.83 -24.09 11.09
CA PRO A 44 17.03 -24.51 11.80
C PRO A 44 17.53 -25.92 11.40
N GLN A 45 16.64 -26.79 10.92
CA GLN A 45 16.97 -28.16 10.51
C GLN A 45 17.32 -28.26 9.01
N SER A 46 17.20 -27.16 8.25
CA SER A 46 17.41 -27.13 6.79
C SER A 46 16.53 -28.14 6.05
N GLU A 47 15.35 -28.45 6.60
CA GLU A 47 14.40 -29.38 5.99
C GLU A 47 13.70 -28.73 4.80
N PHE A 48 13.58 -27.40 4.81
CA PHE A 48 13.04 -26.65 3.71
C PHE A 48 14.22 -26.13 2.86
N SER A 49 14.16 -26.34 1.55
CA SER A 49 15.10 -25.75 0.59
C SER A 49 14.96 -24.22 0.47
N ILE A 50 14.56 -23.49 1.53
CA ILE A 50 14.37 -22.04 1.59
C ILE A 50 15.65 -21.31 1.16
N ARG A 51 16.82 -21.92 1.40
CA ARG A 51 18.11 -21.36 1.00
C ARG A 51 18.29 -21.28 -0.53
N GLN A 52 17.72 -22.18 -1.32
CA GLN A 52 18.06 -22.31 -2.74
C GLN A 52 17.36 -21.30 -3.66
N ASN A 53 16.25 -20.70 -3.23
CA ASN A 53 15.49 -19.74 -4.06
C ASN A 53 15.55 -18.28 -3.56
N SER A 54 16.35 -18.02 -2.52
CA SER A 54 16.26 -16.83 -1.67
C SER A 54 16.68 -15.49 -2.30
N ASN A 55 17.09 -15.44 -3.58
CA ASN A 55 17.64 -14.21 -4.18
C ASN A 55 17.11 -13.82 -5.56
N LEU A 56 16.08 -14.47 -6.12
CA LEU A 56 15.73 -14.24 -7.54
C LEU A 56 14.24 -14.13 -7.88
N HIS A 57 13.33 -14.19 -6.91
CA HIS A 57 11.91 -13.96 -7.22
C HIS A 57 11.59 -12.47 -7.09
N GLU A 58 12.14 -11.64 -7.98
CA GLU A 58 11.59 -10.31 -8.18
C GLU A 58 10.18 -10.49 -8.77
N ASP A 59 9.15 -10.11 -8.01
CA ASP A 59 7.77 -10.23 -8.47
C ASP A 59 7.62 -9.44 -9.79
N PRO A 60 7.34 -10.12 -10.93
CA PRO A 60 7.22 -9.45 -12.22
C PRO A 60 6.08 -8.40 -12.23
N CYS A 61 5.13 -8.51 -11.31
CA CYS A 61 4.00 -7.59 -11.17
C CYS A 61 4.26 -6.43 -10.21
N ARG A 62 5.40 -6.37 -9.49
CA ARG A 62 5.68 -5.33 -8.48
C ARG A 62 5.44 -3.91 -9.00
N SER A 63 5.88 -3.63 -10.23
CA SER A 63 5.71 -2.31 -10.86
C SER A 63 4.25 -2.00 -11.19
N ILE A 64 3.46 -3.01 -11.58
CA ILE A 64 2.03 -2.88 -11.86
C ILE A 64 1.26 -2.64 -10.56
N ASP A 65 1.60 -3.36 -9.51
CA ASP A 65 0.98 -3.19 -8.19
C ASP A 65 1.30 -1.81 -7.61
N THR A 66 2.57 -1.39 -7.67
CA THR A 66 2.99 -0.05 -7.25
C THR A 66 2.26 1.02 -8.04
N HIS A 67 2.13 0.85 -9.35
CA HIS A 67 1.37 1.75 -10.20
C HIS A 67 -0.11 1.83 -9.78
N THR A 68 -0.71 0.69 -9.48
CA THR A 68 -2.11 0.61 -9.01
C THR A 68 -2.27 1.35 -7.69
N GLN A 69 -1.37 1.17 -6.72
CA GLN A 69 -1.40 1.90 -5.44
C GLN A 69 -1.27 3.42 -5.65
N ILE A 70 -0.40 3.87 -6.55
CA ILE A 70 -0.27 5.29 -6.91
C ILE A 70 -1.58 5.81 -7.54
N LEU A 71 -2.22 5.04 -8.42
CA LEU A 71 -3.48 5.42 -9.05
C LEU A 71 -4.59 5.58 -8.01
N LEU A 72 -4.67 4.67 -7.03
CA LEU A 72 -5.62 4.74 -5.92
C LEU A 72 -5.36 5.94 -5.00
N ALA A 73 -4.08 6.22 -4.68
CA ALA A 73 -3.71 7.42 -3.93
C ALA A 73 -4.07 8.71 -4.67
N LEU A 74 -3.86 8.77 -5.99
CA LEU A 74 -4.27 9.91 -6.81
C LEU A 74 -5.80 10.09 -6.80
N LEU A 75 -6.56 8.99 -6.89
CA LEU A 75 -8.01 9.03 -6.83
C LEU A 75 -8.50 9.57 -5.48
N ASP A 76 -7.94 9.06 -4.40
CA ASP A 76 -8.21 9.52 -3.04
C ASP A 76 -7.98 11.03 -2.89
N GLN A 77 -6.84 11.54 -3.38
CA GLN A 77 -6.55 12.98 -3.35
C GLN A 77 -7.56 13.81 -4.14
N VAL A 78 -8.06 13.31 -5.28
CA VAL A 78 -9.07 14.02 -6.06
C VAL A 78 -10.42 14.06 -5.32
N TYR A 79 -10.83 12.94 -4.72
CA TYR A 79 -12.07 12.86 -3.96
C TYR A 79 -12.06 13.68 -2.66
N HIS A 80 -10.89 13.99 -2.13
CA HIS A 80 -10.72 14.88 -0.97
C HIS A 80 -10.29 16.30 -1.36
N SER A 81 -10.42 16.67 -2.64
CA SER A 81 -10.12 18.02 -3.14
C SER A 81 -11.39 18.87 -3.30
N SER A 82 -11.23 20.16 -3.58
CA SER A 82 -12.36 21.05 -3.89
C SER A 82 -13.16 20.66 -5.15
N ALA A 83 -12.68 19.72 -5.96
CA ALA A 83 -13.39 19.23 -7.15
C ALA A 83 -14.78 18.66 -6.81
N VAL A 84 -14.93 18.08 -5.61
CA VAL A 84 -16.19 17.48 -5.16
C VAL A 84 -17.26 18.51 -4.81
N LEU A 85 -16.90 19.79 -4.71
CA LEU A 85 -17.84 20.88 -4.42
C LEU A 85 -18.58 21.38 -5.66
N SER A 86 -18.23 20.87 -6.85
CA SER A 86 -18.92 21.19 -8.10
C SER A 86 -20.28 20.48 -8.16
N ASP A 87 -21.31 21.19 -8.60
CA ASP A 87 -22.68 20.63 -8.74
C ASP A 87 -22.72 19.44 -9.73
N ASP A 88 -21.86 19.47 -10.75
CA ASP A 88 -21.73 18.40 -11.75
C ASP A 88 -20.74 17.28 -11.35
N PHE A 89 -20.33 17.18 -10.07
CA PHE A 89 -19.36 16.18 -9.66
C PHE A 89 -19.92 14.75 -9.73
N ASP A 90 -19.24 13.89 -10.51
CA ASP A 90 -19.49 12.45 -10.57
C ASP A 90 -18.21 11.69 -10.21
N SER A 91 -18.27 10.91 -9.13
CA SER A 91 -17.15 10.08 -8.67
C SER A 91 -16.78 9.01 -9.69
N THR A 92 -17.76 8.38 -10.35
CA THR A 92 -17.53 7.35 -11.37
C THR A 92 -16.87 7.94 -12.61
N GLN A 93 -17.32 9.13 -13.03
CA GLN A 93 -16.70 9.85 -14.14
C GLN A 93 -15.26 10.27 -13.81
N THR A 94 -15.02 10.70 -12.57
CA THR A 94 -13.70 11.06 -12.07
C THR A 94 -12.76 9.85 -12.04
N LEU A 95 -13.22 8.70 -11.54
CA LEU A 95 -12.49 7.42 -11.61
C LEU A 95 -12.10 7.10 -13.07
N ALA A 96 -13.07 7.14 -13.98
CA ALA A 96 -12.83 6.87 -15.39
C ALA A 96 -11.80 7.84 -16.00
N ALA A 97 -11.84 9.12 -15.63
CA ALA A 97 -10.89 10.14 -16.07
C ALA A 97 -9.46 9.89 -15.55
N VAL A 98 -9.31 9.50 -14.27
CA VAL A 98 -8.02 9.15 -13.67
C VAL A 98 -7.40 7.94 -14.39
N TYR A 99 -8.19 6.87 -14.58
CA TYR A 99 -7.76 5.68 -15.32
C TYR A 99 -7.41 6.00 -16.77
N LYS A 100 -8.19 6.83 -17.46
CA LYS A 100 -7.89 7.24 -18.84
C LYS A 100 -6.58 8.02 -18.96
N ARG A 101 -6.25 8.85 -17.96
CA ARG A 101 -5.06 9.71 -18.01
C ARG A 101 -3.79 9.00 -17.58
N ARG A 102 -3.88 8.10 -16.59
CA ARG A 102 -2.72 7.52 -15.91
C ARG A 102 -2.72 6.00 -15.86
N GLY A 103 -3.86 5.34 -16.04
CA GLY A 103 -3.98 3.89 -15.92
C GLY A 103 -3.32 3.14 -17.06
N LEU A 104 -2.72 1.99 -16.73
CA LEU A 104 -2.20 1.03 -17.72
C LEU A 104 -3.32 0.24 -18.40
N ILE A 105 -4.40 -0.02 -17.66
CA ILE A 105 -5.58 -0.76 -18.12
C ILE A 105 -6.75 0.23 -18.17
N PRO A 106 -7.51 0.30 -19.28
CA PRO A 106 -8.62 1.22 -19.40
C PRO A 106 -9.74 0.88 -18.42
N TYR A 107 -10.44 1.93 -17.96
CA TYR A 107 -11.65 1.78 -17.16
C TYR A 107 -12.74 1.04 -17.95
N VAL A 108 -13.46 0.14 -17.27
CA VAL A 108 -14.58 -0.60 -17.86
C VAL A 108 -15.89 0.16 -17.60
N PRO A 109 -16.59 0.64 -18.65
CA PRO A 109 -17.86 1.34 -18.49
C PRO A 109 -18.93 0.50 -17.78
N GLY A 110 -19.80 1.16 -17.03
CA GLY A 110 -20.87 0.49 -16.26
C GLY A 110 -20.42 -0.14 -14.93
N THR A 111 -19.16 0.05 -14.55
CA THR A 111 -18.67 -0.32 -13.21
C THR A 111 -18.72 0.87 -12.26
N SER A 112 -18.51 0.62 -10.97
CA SER A 112 -18.42 1.67 -9.93
C SER A 112 -17.48 1.21 -8.82
N TRP A 113 -16.27 0.79 -9.20
CA TRP A 113 -15.33 0.14 -8.29
C TRP A 113 -14.96 1.01 -7.08
N GLN A 114 -15.00 2.35 -7.21
CA GLN A 114 -14.72 3.25 -6.10
C GLN A 114 -15.63 3.03 -4.88
N THR A 115 -16.82 2.44 -5.07
CA THR A 115 -17.72 2.06 -3.96
C THR A 115 -17.18 0.93 -3.09
N GLN A 116 -16.20 0.16 -3.60
CA GLN A 116 -15.50 -0.91 -2.88
C GLN A 116 -14.21 -0.40 -2.24
N PHE A 117 -13.82 0.86 -2.47
CA PHE A 117 -12.60 1.43 -1.92
C PHE A 117 -12.82 1.88 -0.47
N GLY A 118 -12.80 0.91 0.46
CA GLY A 118 -13.10 1.14 1.87
C GLY A 118 -12.19 2.13 2.59
N HIS A 119 -11.01 2.46 2.03
CA HIS A 119 -10.11 3.45 2.62
C HIS A 119 -10.59 4.90 2.44
N LEU A 120 -11.64 5.13 1.63
CA LEU A 120 -12.24 6.45 1.46
C LEU A 120 -13.10 6.89 2.66
N PHE A 121 -13.45 5.98 3.59
CA PHE A 121 -14.43 6.21 4.66
C PHE A 121 -13.94 5.74 6.03
#